data_AF-A0A8T6S9P0-F1
#
_entry.id   AF-A0A8T6S9P0-F1
#
_cell.length_a   1.000
_cell.length_b   1.000
_cell.length_c   1.000
_cell.angle_alpha   90.00
_cell.angle_beta   90.00
_cell.angle_gamma   90.00
#
_symmetry.space_group_name_H-M   'P 1'
#
loop_
_entity.id
_entity.type
_entity.pdbx_description
1 polymer ?
#
loop_
_entity_poly.entity_id
_entity_poly.type
_entity_poly.pdbx_seq_one_letter_code
_entity_poly.pdbx_strand_id
1 'polypeptide(L)'
;MRVETILASLRKLKREVDAHLALEVMLLHSEDSQITNVKGTPFRNLTKAILNLEPDQVQLEIPYRPPSESFVKQPSRKQLELIFSELSRTLGEDRLWVYSLHDQRGKIVTWRYTGSPERRIIELLKRRPCSAVDISKSLGIDLSITSELLNKMTEGGKVAMKISDDEQYYSYKENPLTGD
;
A
#
# COMPACT_ATOMS: atom_id res chain seq x y z
N MET A 1 -23.65 0.74 5.25
CA MET A 1 -23.08 1.84 6.09
C MET A 1 -22.95 3.08 5.22
N ARG A 2 -23.40 4.26 5.67
CA ARG A 2 -23.35 5.51 4.88
C ARG A 2 -22.10 6.31 5.25
N VAL A 3 -21.48 6.98 4.27
CA VAL A 3 -20.25 7.77 4.48
C VAL A 3 -20.48 8.89 5.50
N GLU A 4 -21.65 9.51 5.47
CA GLU A 4 -22.03 10.58 6.40
C GLU A 4 -22.02 10.09 7.85
N THR A 5 -22.44 8.84 8.08
CA THR A 5 -22.40 8.22 9.41
C THR A 5 -20.95 8.06 9.87
N ILE A 6 -20.06 7.59 9.00
CA ILE A 6 -18.63 7.44 9.30
C ILE A 6 -18.02 8.78 9.69
N LEU A 7 -18.26 9.83 8.88
CA LEU A 7 -17.73 11.17 9.15
C LEU A 7 -18.29 11.75 10.46
N ALA A 8 -19.59 11.57 10.74
CA ALA A 8 -20.18 12.02 11.99
C ALA A 8 -19.58 11.29 13.21
N SER A 9 -19.38 9.98 13.11
CA SER A 9 -18.75 9.18 14.16
C SER A 9 -17.30 9.57 14.40
N LEU A 10 -16.50 9.81 13.34
CA LEU A 10 -15.11 10.26 13.48
C LEU A 10 -15.00 11.65 14.11
N ARG A 11 -15.90 12.58 13.75
CA ARG A 11 -15.97 13.90 14.42
C ARG A 11 -16.37 13.78 15.89
N LYS A 12 -17.30 12.87 16.21
CA LYS A 12 -17.68 12.60 17.59
C LYS A 12 -16.49 12.05 18.38
N LEU A 13 -15.77 11.07 17.82
CA LEU A 13 -14.57 10.49 18.40
C LEU A 13 -13.52 11.55 18.72
N LYS A 14 -13.20 12.43 17.75
CA LYS A 14 -12.22 13.52 17.94
C LYS A 14 -12.59 14.48 19.07
N ARG A 15 -13.89 14.71 19.32
CA ARG A 15 -14.35 15.61 20.38
C ARG A 15 -14.37 14.95 21.76
N GLU A 16 -14.62 13.64 21.81
CA GLU A 16 -14.78 12.90 23.07
C GLU A 16 -13.47 12.33 23.60
N VAL A 17 -12.46 12.19 22.72
CA VAL A 17 -11.17 11.63 23.07
C VAL A 17 -10.09 12.67 22.80
N ASP A 18 -9.30 12.97 23.82
CA ASP A 18 -8.06 13.77 23.69
C ASP A 18 -6.96 12.88 23.08
N ALA A 19 -7.08 12.60 21.79
CA ALA A 19 -6.17 11.76 21.04
C ALA A 19 -5.91 12.32 19.64
N HIS A 20 -4.72 12.00 19.12
CA HIS A 20 -4.31 12.36 17.77
C HIS A 20 -5.07 11.53 16.73
N LEU A 21 -5.82 12.18 15.84
CA LEU A 21 -6.55 11.54 14.75
C LEU A 21 -5.69 11.52 13.48
N ALA A 22 -5.07 10.37 13.22
CA ALA A 22 -4.45 10.09 11.92
C ALA A 22 -5.48 9.47 10.95
N LEU A 23 -5.58 10.01 9.75
CA LEU A 23 -6.46 9.52 8.69
C LEU A 23 -5.65 8.91 7.54
N GLU A 24 -5.80 7.61 7.33
CA GLU A 24 -5.23 6.92 6.16
C GLU A 24 -6.23 6.88 5.01
N VAL A 25 -5.80 7.28 3.81
CA VAL A 25 -6.63 7.40 2.61
C VAL A 25 -5.92 6.76 1.43
N MET A 26 -6.48 5.64 0.94
CA MET A 26 -6.01 4.99 -0.28
C MET A 26 -6.47 5.76 -1.52
N LEU A 27 -5.53 6.21 -2.34
CA LEU A 27 -5.77 6.83 -3.63
C LEU A 27 -5.89 5.74 -4.71
N LEU A 28 -7.04 5.71 -5.37
CA LEU A 28 -7.41 4.69 -6.34
C LEU A 28 -7.70 5.31 -7.71
N HIS A 29 -7.24 4.60 -8.73
CA HIS A 29 -7.54 4.90 -10.12
C HIS A 29 -7.67 3.59 -10.91
N SER A 30 -8.81 3.38 -11.57
CA SER A 30 -8.98 2.29 -12.53
C SER A 30 -8.63 2.70 -13.96
N GLU A 31 -8.20 1.73 -14.75
CA GLU A 31 -7.81 1.92 -16.16
C GLU A 31 -8.96 2.47 -17.03
N ASP A 32 -10.19 1.99 -16.79
CA ASP A 32 -11.41 2.47 -17.45
C ASP A 32 -11.97 3.79 -16.87
N SER A 33 -11.29 4.36 -15.87
CA SER A 33 -11.72 5.56 -15.12
C SER A 33 -13.09 5.45 -14.43
N GLN A 34 -13.71 4.27 -14.35
CA GLN A 34 -15.00 4.08 -13.68
C GLN A 34 -14.87 4.23 -12.16
N ILE A 35 -13.72 3.85 -11.60
CA ILE A 35 -13.43 3.94 -10.17
C ILE A 35 -12.22 4.86 -9.99
N THR A 36 -12.45 6.04 -9.42
CA THR A 36 -11.37 6.96 -9.12
C THR A 36 -11.73 7.90 -7.97
N ASN A 37 -10.76 8.19 -7.12
CA ASN A 37 -10.86 9.27 -6.11
C ASN A 37 -9.74 10.32 -6.27
N VAL A 38 -9.01 10.29 -7.39
CA VAL A 38 -7.89 11.20 -7.69
C VAL A 38 -8.23 12.29 -8.71
N LYS A 39 -9.48 12.31 -9.22
CA LYS A 39 -9.98 13.36 -10.12
C LYS A 39 -11.50 13.57 -9.98
N GLY A 40 -11.99 14.67 -10.55
CA GLY A 40 -13.42 14.95 -10.72
C GLY A 40 -14.21 15.12 -9.40
N THR A 41 -15.50 14.81 -9.45
CA THR A 41 -16.40 14.91 -8.28
C THR A 41 -15.96 14.02 -7.11
N PRO A 42 -15.54 12.75 -7.31
CA PRO A 42 -15.08 11.91 -6.21
C PRO A 42 -13.92 12.53 -5.42
N PHE A 43 -12.94 13.09 -6.12
CA PHE A 43 -11.80 13.75 -5.49
C PHE A 43 -12.23 14.99 -4.70
N ARG A 44 -13.06 15.87 -5.26
CA ARG A 44 -13.57 17.05 -4.53
C ARG A 44 -14.34 16.66 -3.27
N ASN A 45 -15.13 15.59 -3.33
CA ASN A 45 -15.88 15.09 -2.18
C ASN A 45 -14.94 14.52 -1.11
N LEU A 46 -13.90 13.78 -1.53
CA LEU A 46 -12.86 13.25 -0.65
C LEU A 46 -12.10 14.39 0.05
N THR A 47 -11.58 15.37 -0.71
CA THR A 47 -10.91 16.55 -0.17
C THR A 47 -11.79 17.29 0.83
N LYS A 48 -13.05 17.56 0.46
CA LYS A 48 -14.01 18.21 1.37
C LYS A 48 -14.25 17.40 2.64
N ALA A 49 -14.31 16.08 2.55
CA ALA A 49 -14.50 15.22 3.72
C ALA A 49 -13.28 15.25 4.65
N ILE A 50 -12.07 15.15 4.10
CA ILE A 50 -10.79 15.22 4.85
C ILE A 50 -10.68 16.58 5.55
N LEU A 51 -10.86 17.67 4.82
CA LEU A 51 -10.74 19.02 5.37
C LEU A 51 -11.77 19.29 6.47
N ASN A 52 -13.03 18.86 6.30
CA ASN A 52 -14.06 19.02 7.33
C ASN A 52 -13.90 18.10 8.54
N LEU A 53 -13.03 17.09 8.47
CA LEU A 53 -12.69 16.26 9.62
C LEU A 53 -11.51 16.87 10.42
N GLU A 54 -10.69 17.69 9.76
CA GLU A 54 -9.49 18.32 10.29
C GLU A 54 -8.58 17.31 11.03
N PRO A 55 -8.25 16.15 10.46
CA PRO A 55 -7.42 15.15 11.14
C PRO A 55 -6.04 15.72 11.45
N ASP A 56 -5.44 15.34 12.57
CA ASP A 56 -4.14 15.86 12.97
C ASP A 56 -3.04 15.44 11.99
N GLN A 57 -3.17 14.26 11.37
CA GLN A 57 -2.32 13.79 10.28
C GLN A 57 -3.15 13.12 9.18
N VAL A 58 -2.74 13.27 7.92
CA VAL A 58 -3.30 12.56 6.77
C VAL A 58 -2.20 11.78 6.07
N GLN A 59 -2.44 10.49 5.89
CA GLN A 59 -1.57 9.58 5.16
C GLN A 59 -2.26 9.17 3.85
N LEU A 60 -1.70 9.58 2.72
CA LEU A 60 -2.16 9.23 1.38
C LEU A 60 -1.40 7.99 0.90
N GLU A 61 -2.12 6.89 0.79
CA GLU A 61 -1.61 5.60 0.33
C GLU A 61 -1.86 5.40 -1.17
N ILE A 62 -1.02 4.61 -1.82
CA ILE A 62 -1.21 4.18 -3.21
C ILE A 62 -1.10 2.65 -3.32
N PRO A 63 -1.81 2.02 -4.28
CA PRO A 63 -1.74 0.57 -4.50
C PRO A 63 -0.38 0.20 -5.12
N TYR A 64 0.65 0.10 -4.29
CA TYR A 64 2.03 -0.04 -4.74
C TYR A 64 2.41 -1.47 -5.16
N ARG A 65 1.82 -2.46 -4.50
CA ARG A 65 1.95 -3.87 -4.88
C ARG A 65 1.03 -4.20 -6.05
N PRO A 66 1.36 -5.19 -6.90
CA PRO A 66 0.43 -5.72 -7.88
C PRO A 66 -0.93 -5.98 -7.21
N PRO A 67 -1.98 -5.22 -7.57
CA PRO A 67 -3.29 -5.40 -6.98
C PRO A 67 -3.85 -6.75 -7.43
N SER A 68 -4.69 -7.35 -6.60
CA SER A 68 -5.45 -8.56 -6.97
C SER A 68 -6.39 -8.25 -8.13
N GLU A 69 -6.89 -7.03 -8.17
CA GLU A 69 -7.71 -6.43 -9.21
C GLU A 69 -6.83 -5.83 -10.31
N SER A 70 -6.74 -6.51 -11.46
CA SER A 70 -5.91 -6.09 -12.60
C SER A 70 -6.25 -4.70 -13.16
N PHE A 71 -7.47 -4.20 -12.92
CA PHE A 71 -7.95 -2.91 -13.38
C PHE A 71 -7.48 -1.74 -12.52
N VAL A 72 -6.94 -1.97 -11.32
CA VAL A 72 -6.43 -0.92 -10.43
C VAL A 72 -5.01 -0.53 -10.85
N LYS A 73 -4.78 0.77 -10.98
CA LYS A 73 -3.49 1.36 -11.31
C LYS A 73 -3.07 2.35 -10.23
N GLN A 74 -1.76 2.53 -10.09
CA GLN A 74 -1.23 3.61 -9.27
C GLN A 74 -1.57 4.96 -9.93
N PRO A 75 -1.94 5.97 -9.13
CA PRO A 75 -1.99 7.34 -9.62
C PRO A 75 -0.60 7.77 -10.10
N SER A 76 -0.55 8.55 -11.18
CA SER A 76 0.71 9.10 -11.67
C SER A 76 1.34 10.08 -10.67
N ARG A 77 2.66 10.22 -10.70
CA ARG A 77 3.39 11.19 -9.85
C ARG A 77 2.80 12.60 -9.94
N LYS A 78 2.47 13.08 -11.14
CA LYS A 78 1.86 14.39 -11.35
C LYS A 78 0.50 14.52 -10.65
N GLN A 79 -0.29 13.45 -10.60
CA GLN A 79 -1.55 13.43 -9.84
C GLN A 79 -1.29 13.49 -8.34
N LEU A 80 -0.30 12.75 -7.84
CA LEU A 80 0.07 12.79 -6.42
C LEU A 80 0.54 14.19 -6.00
N GLU A 81 1.36 14.85 -6.81
CA GLU A 81 1.83 16.22 -6.57
C GLU A 81 0.67 17.23 -6.54
N LEU A 82 -0.31 17.10 -7.46
CA LEU A 82 -1.51 17.95 -7.47
C LEU A 82 -2.36 17.74 -6.21
N ILE A 83 -2.59 16.48 -5.81
CA ILE A 83 -3.37 16.14 -4.62
C ILE A 83 -2.69 16.67 -3.36
N PHE A 84 -1.38 16.48 -3.25
CA PHE A 84 -0.57 17.00 -2.15
C PHE A 84 -0.69 18.52 -2.07
N SER A 85 -0.52 19.23 -3.19
CA SER A 85 -0.63 20.68 -3.25
C SER A 85 -2.01 21.20 -2.81
N GLU A 86 -3.08 20.52 -3.21
CA GLU A 86 -4.45 20.93 -2.86
C GLU A 86 -4.73 20.78 -1.36
N LEU A 87 -4.32 19.66 -0.76
CA LEU A 87 -4.56 19.38 0.66
C LEU A 87 -3.64 20.22 1.57
N SER A 88 -2.37 20.35 1.21
CA SER A 88 -1.36 21.06 2.01
C SER A 88 -1.67 22.54 2.16
N ARG A 89 -2.29 23.16 1.16
CA ARG A 89 -2.72 24.57 1.23
C ARG A 89 -3.62 24.87 2.42
N THR A 90 -4.40 23.88 2.87
CA THR A 90 -5.34 24.05 4.00
C THR A 90 -4.84 23.36 5.27
N LEU A 91 -4.27 22.16 5.16
CA LEU A 91 -3.85 21.38 6.32
C LEU A 91 -2.46 21.76 6.85
N GLY A 92 -1.58 22.28 6.01
CA GLY A 92 -0.14 22.33 6.25
C GLY A 92 0.57 21.11 5.67
N GLU A 93 1.80 21.30 5.19
CA GLU A 93 2.63 20.21 4.64
C GLU A 93 3.08 19.21 5.71
N ASP A 94 3.30 19.68 6.94
CA ASP A 94 3.74 18.91 8.11
C ASP A 94 2.72 17.85 8.55
N ARG A 95 1.46 18.03 8.18
CA ARG A 95 0.35 17.12 8.50
C ARG A 95 0.05 16.12 7.39
N LEU A 96 0.76 16.16 6.27
CA LEU A 96 0.54 15.29 5.12
C LEU A 96 1.72 14.35 4.89
N TRP A 97 1.40 13.07 4.79
CA TRP A 97 2.33 12.03 4.39
C TRP A 97 1.83 11.33 3.15
N VAL A 98 2.58 11.39 2.05
CA VAL A 98 2.20 10.75 0.79
C VAL A 98 3.14 9.59 0.50
N TYR A 99 2.59 8.38 0.42
CA TYR A 99 3.32 7.19 0.00
C TYR A 99 3.87 7.41 -1.42
N SER A 100 5.11 6.99 -1.68
CA SER A 100 5.94 7.35 -2.86
C SER A 100 6.70 8.69 -2.78
N LEU A 101 6.15 9.74 -2.16
CA LEU A 101 6.87 11.01 -1.98
C LEU A 101 7.71 11.03 -0.70
N HIS A 102 7.23 10.40 0.38
CA HIS A 102 7.86 10.44 1.71
C HIS A 102 8.35 9.07 2.22
N ASP A 103 8.15 8.01 1.44
CA ASP A 103 8.54 6.63 1.76
C ASP A 103 10.00 6.51 2.26
N GLN A 104 10.20 5.98 3.48
CA GLN A 104 11.50 5.60 4.05
C GLN A 104 11.79 4.09 3.86
N ARG A 105 11.76 3.61 2.62
CA ARG A 105 12.15 2.24 2.24
C ARG A 105 13.50 1.89 2.84
N GLY A 106 13.58 0.90 3.72
CA GLY A 106 14.84 0.71 4.45
C GLY A 106 14.78 -0.08 5.74
N LYS A 107 13.71 0.11 6.51
CA LYS A 107 13.73 -0.30 7.91
C LYS A 107 13.65 -1.81 8.06
N ILE A 108 14.67 -2.36 8.73
CA ILE A 108 14.79 -3.78 9.04
C ILE A 108 13.73 -4.12 10.09
N VAL A 109 12.88 -5.10 9.79
CA VAL A 109 11.90 -5.62 10.75
C VAL A 109 12.32 -7.03 11.12
N THR A 110 12.62 -7.25 12.40
CA THR A 110 13.08 -8.56 12.91
C THR A 110 11.90 -9.41 13.35
N TRP A 111 11.43 -10.31 12.48
CA TRP A 111 10.51 -11.38 12.88
C TRP A 111 11.26 -12.51 13.57
N ARG A 112 10.89 -12.84 14.82
CA ARG A 112 11.31 -14.07 15.51
C ARG A 112 10.53 -15.26 14.93
N TYR A 113 11.07 -15.89 13.87
CA TYR A 113 10.46 -17.07 13.26
C TYR A 113 11.51 -18.19 13.12
N THR A 114 11.19 -19.41 13.55
CA THR A 114 12.11 -20.55 13.68
C THR A 114 12.01 -21.56 12.52
N GLY A 115 11.80 -21.08 11.28
CA GLY A 115 11.68 -21.91 10.08
C GLY A 115 12.79 -21.64 9.04
N SER A 116 12.93 -22.51 8.04
CA SER A 116 13.88 -22.29 6.94
C SER A 116 13.59 -20.96 6.21
N PRO A 117 14.62 -20.26 5.69
CA PRO A 117 14.45 -19.03 4.92
C PRO A 117 13.39 -19.15 3.82
N GLU A 118 13.35 -20.29 3.12
CA GLU A 118 12.42 -20.57 2.03
C GLU A 118 10.97 -20.57 2.49
N ARG A 119 10.70 -21.26 3.61
CA ARG A 119 9.35 -21.32 4.17
C ARG A 119 8.90 -19.94 4.63
N ARG A 120 9.80 -19.15 5.22
CA ARG A 120 9.51 -17.77 5.65
C ARG A 120 9.17 -16.87 4.47
N ILE A 121 9.89 -17.01 3.35
CA ILE A 121 9.60 -16.30 2.10
C ILE A 121 8.23 -16.70 1.57
N ILE A 122 7.91 -18.00 1.48
CA ILE A 122 6.60 -18.48 1.01
C ILE A 122 5.45 -17.96 1.89
N GLU A 123 5.56 -18.04 3.21
CA GLU A 123 4.52 -17.54 4.12
C GLU A 123 4.35 -16.01 4.05
N LEU A 124 5.41 -15.27 3.69
CA LEU A 124 5.29 -13.85 3.35
C LEU A 124 4.55 -13.65 2.02
N LEU A 125 4.94 -14.38 0.98
CA LEU A 125 4.40 -14.27 -0.38
C LEU A 125 2.96 -14.76 -0.53
N LYS A 126 2.50 -15.68 0.33
CA LYS A 126 1.09 -16.10 0.42
C LYS A 126 0.16 -14.97 0.89
N ARG A 127 0.67 -14.06 1.71
CA ARG A 127 -0.13 -12.95 2.27
C ARG A 127 -0.15 -11.74 1.37
N ARG A 128 0.95 -11.49 0.64
CA ARG A 128 1.11 -10.32 -0.23
C ARG A 128 2.27 -10.52 -1.21
N PRO A 129 2.18 -9.99 -2.44
CA PRO A 129 3.34 -9.87 -3.31
C PRO A 129 4.43 -8.98 -2.68
N CYS A 130 5.70 -9.28 -2.88
CA CYS A 130 6.81 -8.47 -2.36
C CYS A 130 7.98 -8.40 -3.34
N SER A 131 8.77 -7.32 -3.30
CA SER A 131 10.07 -7.27 -3.98
C SER A 131 11.14 -8.02 -3.18
N ALA A 132 12.28 -8.32 -3.82
CA ALA A 132 13.41 -8.96 -3.12
C ALA A 132 13.92 -8.12 -1.94
N VAL A 133 13.91 -6.78 -2.10
CA VAL A 133 14.30 -5.83 -1.05
C VAL A 133 13.33 -5.86 0.12
N ASP A 134 12.03 -5.89 -0.15
CA ASP A 134 10.99 -6.00 0.89
C ASP A 134 11.14 -7.28 1.71
N ILE A 135 11.39 -8.41 1.03
CA ILE A 135 11.56 -9.72 1.65
C ILE A 135 12.81 -9.72 2.54
N SER A 136 13.94 -9.26 2.00
CA SER A 136 15.21 -9.15 2.73
C SER A 136 15.04 -8.36 4.03
N LYS A 137 14.45 -7.16 3.95
CA LYS A 137 14.23 -6.28 5.10
C LYS A 137 13.20 -6.82 6.10
N SER A 138 12.13 -7.44 5.60
CA SER A 138 11.05 -7.99 6.44
C SER A 138 11.44 -9.26 7.20
N LEU A 139 12.35 -10.04 6.63
CA LEU A 139 12.78 -11.32 7.20
C LEU A 139 14.19 -11.25 7.82
N GLY A 140 14.91 -10.15 7.63
CA GLY A 140 16.31 -10.03 8.06
C GLY A 140 17.22 -11.03 7.36
N ILE A 141 16.91 -11.38 6.11
CA ILE A 141 17.72 -12.27 5.27
C ILE A 141 18.55 -11.38 4.35
N ASP A 142 19.81 -11.72 4.13
CA ASP A 142 20.66 -10.98 3.20
C ASP A 142 20.02 -10.90 1.80
N LEU A 143 20.19 -9.77 1.12
CA LEU A 143 19.55 -9.52 -0.18
C LEU A 143 20.06 -10.49 -1.26
N SER A 144 21.36 -10.84 -1.24
CA SER A 144 21.92 -11.79 -2.21
C SER A 144 21.34 -13.18 -2.01
N ILE A 145 21.24 -13.64 -0.77
CA ILE A 145 20.62 -14.92 -0.40
C ILE A 145 19.13 -14.90 -0.79
N THR A 146 18.43 -13.81 -0.50
CA THR A 146 17.01 -13.63 -0.85
C THR A 146 16.81 -13.78 -2.36
N SER A 147 17.62 -13.10 -3.16
CA SER A 147 17.57 -13.17 -4.62
C SER A 147 17.88 -14.58 -5.15
N GLU A 148 18.88 -15.26 -4.60
CA GLU A 148 19.21 -16.65 -4.97
C GLU A 148 18.04 -17.60 -4.70
N LEU A 149 17.44 -17.50 -3.52
CA LEU A 149 16.28 -18.31 -3.14
C LEU A 149 15.07 -18.04 -4.02
N LEU A 150 14.80 -16.76 -4.35
CA LEU A 150 13.70 -16.39 -5.23
C LEU A 150 13.91 -16.93 -6.64
N ASN A 151 15.13 -16.85 -7.19
CA ASN A 151 15.44 -17.43 -8.50
C ASN A 151 15.17 -18.94 -8.53
N LYS A 152 15.66 -19.69 -7.54
CA LYS A 152 15.40 -21.13 -7.41
C LYS A 152 13.89 -21.45 -7.31
N MET A 153 13.14 -20.64 -6.57
CA MET A 153 11.69 -20.83 -6.42
C MET A 153 10.89 -20.48 -7.67
N THR A 154 11.36 -19.48 -8.44
CA THR A 154 10.76 -19.10 -9.72
C THR A 154 11.03 -20.16 -10.78
N GLU A 155 12.27 -20.65 -10.88
CA GLU A 155 12.64 -21.79 -11.75
C GLU A 155 11.86 -23.06 -11.37
N GLY A 156 11.70 -23.32 -10.07
CA GLY A 156 10.91 -24.44 -9.55
C GLY A 156 9.40 -24.24 -9.59
N GLY A 157 8.90 -23.14 -10.17
CA GLY A 157 7.47 -22.87 -10.37
C GLY A 157 6.65 -22.54 -9.10
N LYS A 158 7.28 -22.47 -7.92
CA LYS A 158 6.60 -22.18 -6.63
C LYS A 158 6.22 -20.71 -6.47
N VAL A 159 6.89 -19.82 -7.19
CA VAL A 159 6.72 -18.37 -7.11
C VAL A 159 6.60 -17.79 -8.51
N ALA A 160 5.64 -16.90 -8.74
CA ALA A 160 5.52 -16.10 -9.95
C ALA A 160 6.32 -14.80 -9.79
N MET A 161 6.87 -14.30 -10.90
CA MET A 161 7.48 -12.97 -10.98
C MET A 161 6.66 -12.09 -11.92
N LYS A 162 6.43 -10.83 -11.53
CA LYS A 162 5.78 -9.80 -12.33
C LYS A 162 6.53 -8.47 -12.18
N ILE A 163 6.65 -7.74 -13.29
CA ILE A 163 7.20 -6.38 -13.28
C ILE A 163 6.03 -5.40 -13.11
N SER A 164 6.17 -4.45 -12.19
CA SER A 164 5.25 -3.32 -11.99
C SER A 164 6.06 -2.06 -11.71
N ASP A 165 5.83 -0.99 -12.47
CA ASP A 165 6.53 0.30 -12.34
C ASP A 165 8.07 0.15 -12.24
N ASP A 166 8.64 -0.60 -13.19
CA ASP A 166 10.08 -0.92 -13.30
C ASP A 166 10.69 -1.71 -12.13
N GLU A 167 9.87 -2.20 -11.20
CA GLU A 167 10.30 -3.04 -10.08
C GLU A 167 9.77 -4.48 -10.20
N GLN A 168 10.59 -5.45 -9.80
CA GLN A 168 10.25 -6.88 -9.82
C GLN A 168 9.55 -7.29 -8.52
N TYR A 169 8.36 -7.88 -8.66
CA TYR A 169 7.56 -8.43 -7.58
C TYR A 169 7.40 -9.93 -7.72
N TYR A 170 7.41 -10.61 -6.57
CA TYR A 170 7.23 -12.04 -6.45
C TYR A 170 5.90 -12.32 -5.75
N SER A 171 5.19 -13.37 -6.18
CA SER A 171 3.95 -13.85 -5.55
C SER A 171 3.93 -15.38 -5.48
N TYR A 172 3.32 -15.92 -4.43
CA TYR A 172 3.19 -17.38 -4.30
C TYR A 172 2.26 -17.93 -5.39
N LYS A 173 2.67 -19.02 -6.06
CA LYS A 173 1.77 -19.82 -6.90
C LYS A 173 1.23 -20.96 -6.05
N GLU A 174 -0.08 -20.98 -5.82
CA GLU A 174 -0.71 -22.25 -5.43
C GLU A 174 -0.50 -23.23 -6.58
N ASN A 175 0.04 -24.40 -6.24
CA ASN A 175 -0.05 -25.54 -7.15
C ASN A 175 -1.55 -25.78 -7.35
N PRO A 176 -2.09 -25.88 -8.59
CA PRO A 176 -3.44 -26.36 -8.75
C PRO A 176 -3.49 -27.70 -8.02
N LEU A 177 -4.30 -27.76 -6.97
CA LEU A 177 -4.58 -29.00 -6.28
C LEU A 177 -4.97 -30.00 -7.37
N THR A 178 -4.19 -31.07 -7.50
CA THR A 178 -4.66 -32.31 -8.09
C THR A 178 -5.88 -32.71 -7.29
N GLY A 179 -7.05 -32.31 -7.79
CA GLY A 179 -8.32 -32.86 -7.37
C GLY A 179 -8.39 -34.26 -7.93
N ASP A 180 -8.02 -35.23 -7.08
CA ASP A 180 -8.55 -36.59 -7.15
C ASP A 180 -9.89 -36.62 -6.41
#